data_AF-A0A0Q4DR09-F1
#
_entry.id   AF-A0A0Q4DR09-F1
#
_cell.length_a   1.000
_cell.length_b   1.000
_cell.length_c   1.000
_cell.angle_alpha   90.00
_cell.angle_beta   90.00
_cell.angle_gamma   90.00
#
_symmetry.space_group_name_H-M   'P 1'
#
loop_
_entity.id
_entity.type
_entity.pdbx_description
1 polymer ?
#
loop_
_entity_poly.entity_id
_entity_poly.type
_entity_poly.pdbx_seq_one_letter_code
_entity_poly.pdbx_strand_id
1 'polypeptide(L)'
;MTMAFRPFEDFTPIAPTSAATMQKYSGILEEAVLEMWQIHGFGLAANGFLKVIDPDYYREMVGGYLPHRDMVPLFATGLGDIVVASGGGYRVLQYRYSRIRE
;
A
#
# COMPACT_ATOMS: atom_id res chain seq x y z
N MET A 1 -13.44 17.50 -22.21
CA MET A 1 -12.17 17.68 -21.46
C MET A 1 -12.02 16.46 -20.56
N THR A 2 -11.04 15.60 -20.82
CA THR A 2 -10.79 14.44 -19.97
C THR A 2 -10.10 14.94 -18.71
N MET A 3 -10.76 14.87 -17.55
CA MET A 3 -10.07 15.10 -16.28
C MET A 3 -9.03 13.99 -16.09
N ALA A 4 -7.78 14.38 -15.87
CA ALA A 4 -6.75 13.44 -15.45
C ALA A 4 -7.13 12.89 -14.08
N PHE A 5 -7.07 11.57 -13.90
CA PHE A 5 -7.29 10.94 -12.61
C PHE A 5 -6.19 11.37 -11.64
N ARG A 6 -6.57 12.01 -10.52
CA ARG A 6 -5.68 12.48 -9.46
C ARG A 6 -6.05 11.79 -8.15
N PRO A 7 -5.54 10.57 -7.90
CA PRO A 7 -6.00 9.73 -6.78
C PRO A 7 -5.79 10.33 -5.40
N PHE A 8 -4.87 11.27 -5.26
CA PHE A 8 -4.49 11.89 -3.98
C PHE A 8 -5.03 13.32 -3.80
N GLU A 9 -5.83 13.83 -4.75
CA GLU A 9 -6.41 15.19 -4.65
C GLU A 9 -7.38 15.34 -3.46
N ASP A 10 -8.04 14.24 -3.08
CA ASP A 10 -8.99 14.14 -1.98
C ASP A 10 -8.44 13.34 -0.78
N PHE A 11 -7.11 13.29 -0.66
CA PHE A 11 -6.47 12.47 0.37
C PHE A 11 -6.87 12.88 1.79
N THR A 12 -7.35 11.92 2.56
CA THR A 12 -7.72 12.07 3.96
C THR A 12 -6.70 11.33 4.84
N PRO A 13 -5.81 12.04 5.55
CA PRO A 13 -4.80 11.42 6.41
C PRO A 13 -5.44 10.76 7.64
N ILE A 14 -4.93 9.60 8.00
CA ILE A 14 -5.31 8.85 9.22
C ILE A 14 -4.16 8.82 10.21
N ALA A 15 -2.94 8.55 9.74
CA ALA A 15 -1.75 8.49 10.57
C ALA A 15 -0.52 8.96 9.79
N PRO A 16 0.40 9.71 10.40
CA PRO A 16 1.68 10.05 9.77
C PRO A 16 2.58 8.81 9.70
N THR A 17 3.51 8.80 8.74
CA THR A 17 4.55 7.77 8.68
C THR A 17 5.68 8.10 9.66
N SER A 18 6.07 7.15 10.50
CA SER A 18 7.15 7.36 11.46
C SER A 18 8.54 7.32 10.78
N ALA A 19 9.53 8.01 11.35
CA ALA A 19 10.90 7.94 10.87
C ALA A 19 11.47 6.51 10.90
N ALA A 20 11.07 5.70 11.90
CA ALA A 20 11.45 4.30 11.99
C ALA A 20 10.88 3.47 10.83
N THR A 21 9.62 3.72 10.44
CA THR A 21 9.00 3.09 9.26
C THR A 21 9.74 3.49 7.99
N MET A 22 10.02 4.79 7.80
CA MET A 22 10.75 5.30 6.64
C MET A 22 12.14 4.65 6.52
N GLN A 23 12.87 4.56 7.64
CA GLN A 23 14.20 3.96 7.67
C GLN A 23 14.15 2.45 7.39
N LYS A 24 13.18 1.74 7.97
CA LYS A 24 13.00 0.29 7.79
C LYS A 24 12.77 -0.10 6.33
N TYR A 25 12.04 0.72 5.58
CA TYR A 25 11.70 0.45 4.19
C TYR A 25 12.58 1.18 3.17
N SER A 26 13.53 2.00 3.64
CA SER A 26 14.55 2.61 2.78
C SER A 26 15.42 1.55 2.11
N GLY A 27 15.62 1.68 0.80
CA GLY A 27 16.36 0.69 -0.01
C GLY A 27 15.60 -0.61 -0.30
N ILE A 28 14.42 -0.81 0.29
CA ILE A 28 13.49 -1.91 -0.03
C ILE A 28 12.42 -1.43 -1.01
N LEU A 29 11.88 -0.24 -0.76
CA LEU A 29 10.88 0.41 -1.60
C LEU A 29 11.51 1.50 -2.46
N GLU A 30 10.85 1.80 -3.57
CA GLU A 30 11.21 2.94 -4.42
C GLU A 30 11.05 4.27 -3.67
N GLU A 31 11.91 5.23 -4.00
CA GLU A 31 11.89 6.57 -3.39
C GLU A 31 10.53 7.25 -3.53
N ALA A 32 9.83 7.05 -4.65
CA ALA A 32 8.50 7.62 -4.88
C ALA A 32 7.45 7.12 -3.86
N VAL A 33 7.55 5.88 -3.40
CA VAL A 33 6.64 5.35 -2.36
C VAL A 33 6.96 5.99 -1.02
N LEU A 34 8.25 6.12 -0.69
CA LEU A 34 8.72 6.76 0.53
C LEU A 34 8.33 8.25 0.54
N GLU A 35 8.50 8.96 -0.56
CA GLU A 35 8.08 10.35 -0.70
C GLU A 35 6.57 10.52 -0.51
N MET A 36 5.77 9.66 -1.14
CA MET A 36 4.31 9.66 -0.98
C MET A 36 3.90 9.43 0.49
N TRP A 37 4.55 8.50 1.20
CA TRP A 37 4.36 8.30 2.64
C TRP A 37 4.81 9.48 3.50
N GLN A 38 5.84 10.20 3.09
CA GLN A 38 6.31 11.40 3.79
C GLN A 38 5.35 12.58 3.62
N ILE A 39 4.81 12.77 2.41
CA ILE A 39 3.89 13.86 2.09
C ILE A 39 2.52 13.63 2.71
N HIS A 40 1.99 12.42 2.58
CA HIS A 40 0.59 12.12 2.88
C HIS A 40 0.39 11.29 4.16
N GLY A 41 1.35 10.43 4.52
CA GLY A 41 1.16 9.42 5.54
C GLY A 41 0.25 8.27 5.08
N PHE A 42 -0.31 7.55 6.04
CA PHE A 42 -1.34 6.54 5.82
C PHE A 42 -2.72 7.18 5.86
N GLY A 43 -3.64 6.72 5.01
CA GLY A 43 -4.93 7.39 4.85
C GLY A 43 -5.77 6.84 3.71
N LEU A 44 -6.78 7.61 3.34
CA LEU A 44 -7.75 7.28 2.29
C LEU A 44 -7.60 8.24 1.11
N ALA A 45 -7.79 7.72 -0.09
CA ALA A 45 -7.70 8.46 -1.35
C ALA A 45 -8.79 7.95 -2.32
N ALA A 46 -9.03 8.68 -3.41
CA ALA A 46 -10.00 8.33 -4.43
C ALA A 46 -11.39 8.03 -3.86
N ASN A 47 -11.92 8.97 -3.07
CA ASN A 47 -13.21 8.92 -2.37
C ASN A 47 -13.35 7.68 -1.48
N GLY A 48 -12.25 7.29 -0.81
CA GLY A 48 -12.20 6.13 0.08
C GLY A 48 -12.02 4.80 -0.64
N PHE A 49 -11.92 4.79 -1.98
CA PHE A 49 -11.67 3.55 -2.72
C PHE A 49 -10.26 3.01 -2.48
N LEU A 50 -9.27 3.88 -2.31
CA LEU A 50 -7.88 3.48 -2.08
C LEU A 50 -7.49 3.82 -0.65
N LYS A 51 -6.89 2.86 0.05
CA LYS A 51 -6.27 3.08 1.36
C LYS A 51 -4.76 2.93 1.21
N VAL A 52 -4.01 3.94 1.64
CA VAL A 52 -2.57 3.85 1.87
C VAL A 52 -2.38 3.27 3.26
N ILE A 53 -1.69 2.15 3.36
CA ILE A 53 -1.71 1.31 4.56
C ILE A 53 -0.34 1.22 5.22
N ASP A 54 -0.35 1.03 6.54
CA ASP A 54 0.85 0.64 7.27
C ASP A 54 1.20 -0.82 6.90
N PRO A 55 2.37 -1.06 6.28
CA PRO A 55 2.77 -2.39 5.86
C PRO A 55 2.92 -3.37 7.03
N ASP A 56 3.35 -2.91 8.21
CA ASP A 56 3.59 -3.76 9.36
C ASP A 56 2.27 -4.21 9.99
N TYR A 57 1.32 -3.29 10.16
CA TYR A 57 -0.03 -3.61 10.61
C TYR A 57 -0.72 -4.62 9.67
N TYR A 58 -0.58 -4.43 8.35
CA TYR A 58 -1.19 -5.35 7.40
C TYR A 58 -0.47 -6.70 7.35
N ARG A 59 0.85 -6.74 7.58
CA ARG A 59 1.57 -8.02 7.71
C ARG A 59 1.10 -8.83 8.91
N GLU A 60 0.71 -8.19 10.02
CA GLU A 60 0.11 -8.89 11.14
C GLU A 60 -1.26 -9.48 10.77
N MET A 61 -2.09 -8.74 10.03
CA MET A 61 -3.42 -9.22 9.65
C MET A 61 -3.43 -10.24 8.51
N VAL A 62 -2.61 -10.05 7.48
CA VAL A 62 -2.65 -10.83 6.22
C VAL A 62 -1.34 -11.51 5.86
N GLY A 63 -0.27 -11.34 6.64
CA GLY A 63 1.07 -11.82 6.31
C GLY A 63 1.18 -13.33 6.13
N GLY A 64 0.37 -14.10 6.85
CA GLY A 64 0.29 -15.56 6.68
C GLY A 64 -0.31 -15.99 5.33
N TYR A 65 -0.99 -15.09 4.62
CA TYR A 65 -1.59 -15.35 3.31
C TYR A 65 -0.79 -14.71 2.16
N LEU A 66 0.30 -14.00 2.46
CA LEU A 66 1.19 -13.48 1.43
C LEU A 66 1.98 -14.65 0.82
N PRO A 67 2.04 -14.78 -0.51
CA PRO A 67 2.80 -15.85 -1.17
C PRO A 67 4.29 -15.87 -0.77
N HIS A 68 4.87 -14.70 -0.53
CA HIS A 68 6.27 -14.57 -0.13
C HIS A 68 6.43 -13.52 0.99
N ARG A 69 7.36 -13.78 1.92
CA ARG A 69 7.57 -12.93 3.12
C ARG A 69 8.20 -11.57 2.81
N ASP A 70 8.85 -11.43 1.66
CA ASP A 70 9.45 -10.18 1.18
C ASP A 70 8.41 -9.19 0.66
N MET A 71 7.17 -9.64 0.36
CA MET A 71 6.11 -8.76 -0.11
C MET A 71 5.76 -7.68 0.93
N VAL A 72 5.76 -6.42 0.49
CA VAL A 72 5.42 -5.25 1.31
C VAL A 72 4.04 -4.74 0.89
N PRO A 73 2.98 -4.86 1.71
CA PRO A 73 1.66 -4.33 1.38
C PRO A 73 1.64 -2.80 1.49
N LEU A 74 1.21 -2.12 0.43
CA LEU A 74 1.26 -0.65 0.32
C LEU A 74 -0.13 -0.02 0.21
N PHE A 75 -1.07 -0.71 -0.44
CA PHE A 75 -2.43 -0.24 -0.59
C PHE A 75 -3.46 -1.35 -0.37
N ALA A 76 -4.64 -0.96 0.10
CA ALA A 76 -5.83 -1.79 0.06
C ALA A 76 -6.92 -1.06 -0.75
N THR A 77 -7.68 -1.79 -1.56
CA THR A 77 -8.79 -1.23 -2.34
C THR A 77 -10.13 -1.49 -1.67
N GLY A 78 -11.15 -0.71 -2.02
CA GLY A 78 -12.54 -0.93 -1.59
C GLY A 78 -13.14 -2.26 -2.08
N LEU A 79 -12.47 -2.95 -3.03
CA LEU A 79 -12.84 -4.30 -3.47
C LEU A 79 -12.17 -5.41 -2.65
N GLY A 80 -11.38 -5.04 -1.63
CA GLY A 80 -10.65 -6.00 -0.80
C GLY A 80 -9.42 -6.58 -1.49
N ASP A 81 -8.86 -5.92 -2.50
CA ASP A 81 -7.58 -6.31 -3.09
C ASP A 81 -6.43 -5.59 -2.36
N ILE A 82 -5.26 -6.24 -2.25
CA ILE A 82 -4.06 -5.67 -1.62
C ILE A 82 -2.99 -5.49 -2.69
N VAL A 83 -2.45 -4.28 -2.81
CA VAL A 83 -1.31 -4.01 -3.68
C VAL A 83 -0.04 -4.16 -2.87
N VAL A 84 0.86 -5.04 -3.32
CA VAL A 84 2.13 -5.34 -2.67
C VAL A 84 3.31 -5.00 -3.59
N ALA A 85 4.40 -4.48 -3.02
CA ALA A 85 5.70 -4.39 -3.68
C ALA A 85 6.49 -5.70 -3.45
N SER A 86 7.13 -6.23 -4.50
CA SER A 86 8.07 -7.36 -4.42
C SER A 86 8.90 -7.45 -5.71
N GLY A 87 10.20 -7.72 -5.57
CA GLY A 87 11.11 -7.94 -6.69
C GLY A 87 11.24 -6.74 -7.65
N GLY A 88 11.14 -5.51 -7.15
CA GLY A 88 11.22 -4.29 -7.95
C GLY A 88 9.97 -3.96 -8.76
N GLY A 89 8.84 -4.60 -8.47
CA GLY A 89 7.56 -4.28 -9.09
C GLY A 89 6.38 -4.41 -8.12
N TYR A 90 5.18 -4.18 -8.63
CA TYR A 90 3.92 -4.20 -7.87
C TYR A 90 3.02 -5.35 -8.33
N ARG A 91 2.32 -5.96 -7.38
CA ARG A 91 1.38 -7.05 -7.63
C ARG A 91 0.07 -6.76 -6.91
N VAL A 92 -1.04 -7.15 -7.51
CA VAL A 92 -2.37 -7.06 -6.88
C VAL A 92 -2.77 -8.45 -6.40
N LEU A 93 -2.92 -8.60 -5.10
CA LEU A 93 -3.43 -9.79 -4.46
C LEU A 93 -4.95 -9.67 -4.35
N GLN A 94 -5.67 -10.55 -5.03
CA GLN A 94 -7.13 -10.60 -4.97
C GLN A 94 -7.58 -11.34 -3.71
N TYR A 95 -7.36 -10.72 -2.55
CA TYR A 95 -7.58 -11.35 -1.25
C TYR A 95 -9.02 -11.84 -1.06
N ARG A 96 -9.99 -11.12 -1.63
CA ARG A 96 -11.42 -11.51 -1.68
C ARG A 96 -11.71 -12.92 -2.21
N TYR A 97 -10.82 -13.50 -3.03
CA TYR A 97 -11.05 -14.83 -3.60
C TYR A 97 -10.36 -15.97 -2.84
N SER A 98 -9.56 -15.70 -1.82
CA SER A 98 -8.78 -16.72 -1.08
C SER A 98 -7.99 -17.67 -2.01
N ARG A 99 -7.50 -17.17 -3.16
CA ARG A 99 -6.76 -17.96 -4.16
C ARG A 99 -5.31 -17.52 -4.19
N ILE A 100 -4.40 -18.41 -3.80
CA ILE A 100 -2.96 -18.31 -4.07
C ILE A 100 -2.73 -19.09 -5.37
N ARG A 101 -2.26 -18.41 -6.43
CA ARG A 101 -1.79 -19.10 -7.65
C ARG A 101 -0.26 -19.09 -7.63
N GLU A 102 0.31 -20.30 -7.64
CA GLU A 102 1.73 -20.57 -7.86
C GLU A 102 2.15 -20.20 -9.30
#